data_AF-A0AAU2ADP9-F1
#
_entry.id   AF-A0AAU2ADP9-F1
#
_cell.length_a   1.000
_cell.length_b   1.000
_cell.length_c   1.000
_cell.angle_alpha   90.00
_cell.angle_beta   90.00
_cell.angle_gamma   90.00
#
_symmetry.space_group_name_H-M   'P 1'
#
loop_
_entity.id
_entity.type
_entity.pdbx_description
1 polymer ?
#
loop_
_entity_poly.entity_id
_entity_poly.type
_entity_poly.pdbx_seq_one_letter_code
_entity_poly.pdbx_strand_id
1 'polypeptide(L)' 'MIQGVEVRVGTAVEALLARVRAARAGLADAVAAGDPYAVAVAQDELDDAVRLARGYGLDIEVAGADEE' A
#
# COMPACT_ATOMS: atom_id res chain seq x y z
N MET A 1 -10.01 -15.49 -29.65
CA MET A 1 -10.20 -15.43 -28.18
C MET A 1 -8.91 -14.91 -27.56
N ILE A 2 -8.87 -13.64 -27.17
CA ILE A 2 -7.78 -13.10 -26.35
C ILE A 2 -8.33 -13.01 -24.92
N GLN A 3 -8.33 -14.13 -24.22
CA GLN A 3 -8.77 -14.27 -22.81
C GLN A 3 -7.59 -14.17 -21.82
N GLY A 4 -6.47 -13.57 -22.23
CA GLY A 4 -5.19 -13.65 -21.50
C GLY A 4 -4.70 -12.36 -20.84
N VAL A 5 -5.30 -11.21 -21.17
CA VAL A 5 -4.80 -9.88 -20.75
C VAL A 5 -5.61 -9.32 -19.58
N GLU A 6 -6.94 -9.41 -19.62
CA GLU A 6 -7.82 -8.88 -18.55
C GLU A 6 -7.64 -9.62 -17.20
N VAL A 7 -7.49 -10.95 -17.23
CA VAL A 7 -7.32 -11.76 -15.99
C VAL A 7 -6.01 -11.41 -15.26
N ARG A 8 -4.91 -11.15 -15.98
CA ARG A 8 -3.62 -10.80 -15.33
C ARG A 8 -3.63 -9.41 -14.72
N VAL A 9 -4.28 -8.45 -15.36
CA VAL A 9 -4.39 -7.08 -14.82
C VAL A 9 -5.25 -7.08 -13.55
N GLY A 10 -6.37 -7.82 -13.52
CA GLY A 10 -7.17 -8.01 -12.30
C GLY A 10 -6.36 -8.56 -11.14
N THR A 11 -5.58 -9.63 -11.36
CA THR A 11 -4.72 -10.22 -10.31
C THR A 11 -3.62 -9.27 -9.83
N ALA A 12 -3.06 -8.45 -10.72
CA ALA A 12 -2.01 -7.49 -10.36
C ALA A 12 -2.58 -6.34 -9.51
N VAL A 13 -3.75 -5.81 -9.89
CA VAL A 13 -4.45 -4.77 -9.11
C VAL A 13 -4.81 -5.29 -7.72
N GLU A 14 -5.36 -6.50 -7.63
CA GLU A 14 -5.69 -7.12 -6.34
C GLU A 14 -4.45 -7.32 -5.46
N ALA A 15 -3.32 -7.74 -6.04
CA ALA A 15 -2.06 -7.88 -5.33
C ALA A 15 -1.52 -6.54 -4.81
N LEU A 16 -1.61 -5.46 -5.62
CA LEU A 16 -1.21 -4.12 -5.20
C LEU A 16 -2.09 -3.61 -4.04
N LEU A 17 -3.40 -3.78 -4.15
CA LEU A 17 -4.33 -3.42 -3.07
C LEU A 17 -4.09 -4.24 -1.80
N ALA A 18 -3.83 -5.54 -1.94
CA ALA A 18 -3.48 -6.40 -0.80
C ALA A 18 -2.19 -5.95 -0.12
N ARG A 19 -1.17 -5.55 -0.91
CA ARG A 19 0.08 -5.00 -0.37
C ARG A 19 -0.15 -3.71 0.44
N VAL A 20 -0.93 -2.77 -0.11
CA VAL A 20 -1.26 -1.52 0.62
C VAL A 20 -1.99 -1.84 1.94
N ARG A 21 -2.96 -2.75 1.92
CA ARG A 21 -3.66 -3.17 3.15
C ARG A 21 -2.71 -3.78 4.18
N ALA A 22 -1.79 -4.63 3.73
CA ALA A 22 -0.81 -5.26 4.62
C ALA A 22 0.14 -4.23 5.23
N ALA A 23 0.62 -3.25 4.45
CA ALA A 23 1.48 -2.18 4.95
C ALA A 23 0.76 -1.30 5.98
N ARG A 24 -0.52 -0.96 5.74
CA ARG A 24 -1.35 -0.24 6.71
C ARG A 24 -1.52 -1.00 8.03
N ALA A 25 -1.75 -2.30 7.96
CA ALA A 25 -1.84 -3.15 9.14
C ALA A 25 -0.50 -3.18 9.91
N GLY A 26 0.62 -3.35 9.20
CA GLY A 26 1.95 -3.33 9.80
C GLY A 26 2.28 -2.02 10.50
N LEU A 27 1.89 -0.88 9.91
CA LEU A 27 2.03 0.43 10.55
C LEU A 27 1.18 0.54 11.83
N ALA A 28 -0.08 0.10 11.78
CA ALA A 28 -0.94 0.11 12.96
C ALA A 28 -0.38 -0.77 14.09
N ASP A 29 0.16 -1.94 13.75
CA ASP A 29 0.80 -2.85 14.70
C ASP A 29 2.05 -2.24 15.33
N ALA A 30 2.90 -1.58 14.53
CA ALA A 30 4.10 -0.89 15.03
C ALA A 30 3.75 0.27 15.97
N VAL A 31 2.71 1.05 15.64
CA VAL A 31 2.18 2.12 16.52
C VAL A 31 1.65 1.53 17.83
N ALA A 32 0.89 0.45 17.77
CA ALA A 32 0.34 -0.22 18.95
C ALA A 32 1.45 -0.81 19.85
N ALA A 33 2.55 -1.27 19.25
CA ALA A 33 3.72 -1.77 19.97
C ALA A 33 4.56 -0.65 20.62
N GLY A 34 4.36 0.62 20.24
CA GLY A 34 5.13 1.75 20.75
C GLY A 34 6.59 1.73 20.32
N ASP A 35 6.91 1.09 19.20
CA ASP A 35 8.27 1.01 18.66
C ASP A 35 8.48 2.10 17.58
N PRO A 36 9.13 3.22 17.91
CA PRO A 36 9.28 4.33 16.98
C PRO A 36 10.15 3.98 15.76
N TYR A 37 11.09 3.05 15.90
CA TYR A 37 11.89 2.61 14.76
C TYR A 37 11.04 1.74 13.81
N ALA A 38 10.27 0.80 14.36
CA ALA A 38 9.36 -0.01 13.56
C ALA A 38 8.28 0.85 12.87
N VAL A 39 7.79 1.90 13.53
CA VAL A 39 6.86 2.86 12.93
C VAL A 39 7.48 3.55 11.72
N ALA A 40 8.71 4.08 11.83
CA ALA A 40 9.38 4.73 10.72
C ALA A 40 9.58 3.79 9.52
N VAL A 41 9.99 2.54 9.78
CA VAL A 41 10.13 1.52 8.72
C VAL A 41 8.77 1.19 8.08
N ALA A 42 7.72 1.03 8.88
CA ALA A 42 6.38 0.70 8.36
C ALA A 42 5.74 1.86 7.58
N GLN A 43 6.06 3.12 7.92
CA GLN A 43 5.66 4.28 7.13
C GLN A 43 6.31 4.29 5.74
N ASP A 44 7.63 4.07 5.66
CA ASP A 44 8.36 4.00 4.37
C ASP A 44 7.81 2.88 3.47
N GLU A 45 7.54 1.71 4.05
CA GLU A 45 6.92 0.58 3.33
C GLU A 45 5.49 0.88 2.84
N LEU A 46 4.70 1.63 3.62
CA LEU A 46 3.37 2.07 3.20
C LEU A 46 3.47 3.06 2.04
N ASP A 47 4.37 4.04 2.13
CA ASP A 47 4.60 5.02 1.08
C ASP A 47 5.05 4.34 -0.22
N ASP A 48 5.94 3.35 -0.13
CA ASP A 48 6.38 2.56 -1.27
C ASP A 48 5.26 1.73 -1.90
N ALA A 49 4.44 1.08 -1.07
CA ALA A 49 3.27 0.33 -1.56
C ALA A 49 2.28 1.24 -2.29
N VAL A 50 2.05 2.44 -1.76
CA VAL A 50 1.13 3.42 -2.37
C VAL A 50 1.73 4.03 -3.64
N ARG A 51 3.00 4.41 -3.62
CA ARG A 51 3.73 4.93 -4.79
C ARG A 51 3.70 3.93 -5.94
N LEU A 52 3.91 2.64 -5.63
CA LEU A 52 3.80 1.57 -6.62
C LEU A 52 2.37 1.47 -7.16
N ALA A 53 1.35 1.43 -6.31
CA ALA A 53 -0.05 1.34 -6.73
C ALA A 53 -0.47 2.51 -7.62
N ARG A 54 -0.09 3.74 -7.25
CA ARG A 54 -0.31 4.96 -8.06
C ARG A 54 0.41 4.91 -9.40
N GLY A 55 1.62 4.33 -9.45
CA GLY A 55 2.34 4.08 -10.70
C GLY A 55 1.59 3.19 -11.70
N TYR A 56 0.65 2.38 -11.22
CA TYR A 56 -0.27 1.58 -12.04
C TYR A 56 -1.65 2.22 -12.24
N GLY A 57 -1.83 3.49 -11.84
CA GLY A 57 -3.07 4.24 -12.01
C GLY A 57 -4.14 3.95 -10.97
N LEU A 58 -3.79 3.32 -9.84
CA LEU A 58 -4.71 3.13 -8.72
C LEU A 58 -4.76 4.40 -7.87
N ASP A 59 -5.95 4.93 -7.68
CA ASP A 59 -6.17 6.06 -6.78
C ASP A 59 -6.23 5.56 -5.33
N ILE A 60 -5.12 5.73 -4.62
CA ILE A 60 -4.96 5.33 -3.23
C ILE A 60 -4.71 6.57 -2.40
N GLU A 61 -5.64 6.86 -1.49
CA GLU A 61 -5.46 7.90 -0.48
C GLU A 61 -4.47 7.43 0.57
N VAL A 62 -3.46 8.24 0.87
CA VAL A 62 -2.66 8.08 2.09
C VAL A 62 -3.34 8.95 3.12
N ALA A 63 -3.91 8.34 4.16
CA ALA A 63 -4.38 9.12 5.30
C ALA A 63 -3.14 9.58 6.08
N GLY A 64 -2.68 10.81 5.80
CA GLY A 64 -1.68 11.49 6.62
C GLY A 64 -0.71 12.39 5.85
N ALA A 65 -1.14 13.61 5.55
CA ALA A 65 -0.39 14.86 5.74
C ALA A 65 -1.28 16.02 5.27
N ASP A 66 -2.34 16.32 6.04
CA ASP A 66 -2.78 17.72 6.13
C ASP A 66 -1.65 18.42 6.90
N GLU A 67 -0.65 18.91 6.17
CA GLU A 67 0.24 19.94 6.66
C GLU A 67 -0.61 21.22 6.71
N GLU A 68 -0.85 21.75 7.91
CA GLU A 68 -1.38 23.11 8.09
C GLU A 68 -0.47 24.17 7.43
#